data_AF-A0A535JZD7-F1
#
_entry.id   AF-A0A535JZD7-F1
#
_cell.length_a   1.000
_cell.length_b   1.000
_cell.length_c   1.000
_cell.angle_alpha   90.00
_cell.angle_beta   90.00
_cell.angle_gamma   90.00
#
_symmetry.space_group_name_H-M   'P 1'
#
loop_
_entity.id
_entity.type
_entity.pdbx_description
1 polymer ?
#
loop_
_entity_poly.entity_id
_entity_poly.type
_entity_poly.pdbx_seq_one_letter_code
_entity_poly.pdbx_strand_id
1 'polypeptide(L)'
;MTSRIVALGLSEVVDPPDEIRLGIGHERVDGKAPFTSRDDVRAPVGERRDRDDPRFGADPVGHGGRSDLGAGPDKNDAEGTLALDRAADEEPVPRLEDVQRQERPGEQNGAEREQRQQFAHATERYSGARAKRSTRAGARPAVISVVLHGELQQFGAKRREVDGAGKSAREIVTSLGIPAAETAAYVVNGEQVDDAAVLRDGDTLELLPAMTGGESEGALAGIRVVDLTWALAGPYCTLMLADHGADVVKVEIPGVGDESREWAPPHIKGVSAYYLAVNRNKRSVTSDLKHPDGKRILERLVEKADVVVENFSPGVLARLGFPDERLRSMNRRAVICHISGFGQDGPGRAWAAYDLVVQGMGGIMSLTGEPGREPVMVGVPQADMVGGMFAAFAIVAALEARHRTGEGQVIDATMIGGQVALLSRQAARYFADGTVPRPEGNMHASIVPYQTFRAADGFVNVCCANNALFERLCRALDLEDLLEDSRFADNPSRVKHRDALVPRIEARIATLPKAEVVRKLREANVPVGPISDLREVFSDPVVRHLGLIAEVDHPVAGRFKAPGIPVRLSGTPGSVRRYPPLLGEHTDEVLAEIGYSLDEIAKLRTDGAI
;
A
#
# COMPACT_ATOMS: atom_id res chain seq x y z
N MET A 1 -0.79 -41.70 -40.34
CA MET A 1 -2.13 -42.26 -40.10
C MET A 1 -3.13 -41.19 -40.40
N THR A 2 -3.96 -41.46 -41.40
CA THR A 2 -4.82 -40.52 -42.12
C THR A 2 -6.24 -40.60 -41.58
N SER A 3 -7.03 -39.54 -41.81
CA SER A 3 -8.52 -39.48 -41.79
C SER A 3 -9.13 -38.98 -40.48
N ARG A 4 -10.21 -38.19 -40.45
CA ARG A 4 -11.06 -37.62 -41.51
C ARG A 4 -11.95 -36.55 -40.87
N ILE A 5 -12.22 -35.50 -41.63
CA ILE A 5 -13.33 -34.55 -41.45
C ILE A 5 -14.64 -35.27 -41.82
N VAL A 6 -15.71 -35.06 -41.04
CA VAL A 6 -17.10 -35.11 -41.52
C VAL A 6 -17.90 -34.01 -40.82
N ALA A 7 -18.43 -33.09 -41.61
CA ALA A 7 -19.50 -32.18 -41.25
C ALA A 7 -20.85 -32.81 -41.62
N LEU A 8 -21.86 -32.67 -40.76
CA LEU A 8 -23.27 -32.83 -41.10
C LEU A 8 -24.04 -31.75 -40.33
N GLY A 9 -24.62 -30.80 -41.07
CA GLY A 9 -25.70 -29.97 -40.57
C GLY A 9 -27.03 -30.61 -40.93
N LEU A 10 -28.02 -30.47 -40.06
CA LEU A 10 -29.45 -30.48 -40.39
C LEU A 10 -30.19 -29.66 -39.33
N SER A 11 -30.96 -28.72 -39.85
CA SER A 11 -31.95 -27.86 -39.19
C SER A 11 -33.23 -28.63 -38.86
N GLU A 12 -33.86 -28.37 -37.71
CA GLU A 12 -35.30 -27.99 -37.64
C GLU A 12 -35.75 -27.60 -36.22
N VAL A 13 -36.80 -26.79 -36.22
CA VAL A 13 -37.45 -25.95 -35.20
C VAL A 13 -38.35 -26.76 -34.25
N VAL A 14 -38.58 -26.28 -33.01
CA VAL A 14 -39.90 -26.06 -32.34
C VAL A 14 -39.85 -26.22 -30.80
N ASP A 15 -40.13 -25.08 -30.15
CA ASP A 15 -40.77 -24.71 -28.87
C ASP A 15 -40.29 -25.09 -27.44
N PRO A 16 -40.45 -24.15 -26.47
CA PRO A 16 -40.02 -24.27 -25.07
C PRO A 16 -41.17 -24.67 -24.11
N PRO A 17 -40.89 -25.00 -22.84
CA PRO A 17 -41.94 -25.11 -21.83
C PRO A 17 -42.05 -23.88 -20.91
N ASP A 18 -43.24 -23.27 -20.97
CA ASP A 18 -44.13 -22.85 -19.89
C ASP A 18 -43.68 -21.90 -18.75
N GLU A 19 -44.30 -20.71 -18.78
CA GLU A 19 -44.58 -19.82 -17.64
C GLU A 19 -45.66 -20.41 -16.70
N ILE A 20 -45.53 -20.12 -15.39
CA ILE A 20 -46.69 -20.03 -14.48
C ILE A 20 -46.83 -18.60 -13.96
N ARG A 21 -48.07 -18.11 -14.16
CA ARG A 21 -48.65 -16.78 -13.94
C ARG A 21 -48.80 -16.37 -12.47
N LEU A 22 -48.69 -15.06 -12.22
CA LEU A 22 -49.60 -14.22 -11.41
C LEU A 22 -49.45 -12.79 -11.99
N GLY A 23 -50.45 -12.15 -12.60
CA GLY A 23 -51.71 -11.69 -12.03
C GLY A 23 -51.90 -10.22 -12.45
N ILE A 24 -52.96 -9.95 -13.19
CA ILE A 24 -53.18 -8.77 -14.06
C ILE A 24 -53.77 -7.60 -13.27
N GLY A 25 -53.41 -6.36 -13.66
CA GLY A 25 -54.17 -5.14 -13.41
C GLY A 25 -53.96 -4.15 -14.57
N HIS A 26 -54.92 -4.10 -15.50
CA HIS A 26 -54.97 -3.27 -16.70
C HIS A 26 -55.20 -1.79 -16.41
N GLU A 27 -54.60 -0.88 -17.19
CA GLU A 27 -55.35 -0.02 -18.13
C GLU A 27 -54.41 0.66 -19.15
N ARG A 28 -54.83 0.61 -20.44
CA ARG A 28 -54.21 1.24 -21.61
C ARG A 28 -54.81 2.65 -21.78
N VAL A 29 -54.05 3.59 -22.36
CA VAL A 29 -54.49 4.39 -23.54
C VAL A 29 -53.26 4.80 -24.38
N ASP A 30 -53.45 4.72 -25.70
CA ASP A 30 -52.52 4.86 -26.82
C ASP A 30 -51.92 6.27 -27.07
N GLY A 31 -50.74 6.28 -27.70
CA GLY A 31 -50.64 6.86 -29.05
C GLY A 31 -49.81 8.15 -29.27
N LYS A 32 -48.79 7.98 -30.12
CA LYS A 32 -48.21 8.93 -31.12
C LYS A 32 -47.18 9.99 -30.67
N ALA A 33 -45.94 9.79 -31.13
CA ALA A 33 -44.94 10.82 -31.47
C ALA A 33 -45.35 11.55 -32.79
N PRO A 34 -44.68 12.63 -33.31
CA PRO A 34 -43.26 13.01 -33.13
C PRO A 34 -42.88 14.54 -33.20
N PHE A 35 -41.56 14.79 -33.17
CA PHE A 35 -40.76 15.97 -33.64
C PHE A 35 -40.34 17.14 -32.68
N THR A 36 -39.05 17.07 -32.30
CA THR A 36 -37.92 18.04 -32.43
C THR A 36 -37.87 19.45 -31.81
N SER A 37 -36.68 19.69 -31.26
CA SER A 37 -35.83 20.91 -31.21
C SER A 37 -36.03 21.88 -30.04
N ARG A 38 -34.93 22.13 -29.31
CA ARG A 38 -34.26 23.43 -29.30
C ARG A 38 -32.94 23.40 -28.52
N ASP A 39 -31.93 23.97 -29.15
CA ASP A 39 -30.64 24.34 -28.61
C ASP A 39 -30.71 25.60 -27.72
N ASP A 40 -29.72 25.67 -26.82
CA ASP A 40 -28.78 26.79 -26.63
C ASP A 40 -28.99 27.96 -25.63
N VAL A 41 -27.82 28.31 -25.05
CA VAL A 41 -27.33 29.60 -24.49
C VAL A 41 -27.42 29.89 -22.97
N ARG A 42 -26.31 29.56 -22.28
CA ARG A 42 -25.33 30.45 -21.58
C ARG A 42 -25.74 31.64 -20.65
N ALA A 43 -25.07 31.62 -19.48
CA ALA A 43 -24.40 32.72 -18.73
C ALA A 43 -25.21 33.60 -17.74
N PRO A 44 -24.60 34.46 -16.87
CA PRO A 44 -23.21 34.58 -16.38
C PRO A 44 -23.04 34.87 -14.84
N VAL A 45 -21.77 35.04 -14.46
CA VAL A 45 -21.16 35.53 -13.20
C VAL A 45 -21.53 37.00 -12.85
N GLY A 46 -21.51 37.36 -11.55
CA GLY A 46 -21.58 38.74 -11.04
C GLY A 46 -20.92 38.93 -9.66
N GLU A 47 -20.30 40.11 -9.46
CA GLU A 47 -19.22 40.43 -8.50
C GLU A 47 -19.63 40.91 -7.08
N ARG A 48 -18.63 40.79 -6.17
CA ARG A 48 -18.25 41.57 -4.95
C ARG A 48 -19.22 42.59 -4.32
N ARG A 49 -19.24 42.60 -2.97
CA ARG A 49 -19.04 43.80 -2.12
C ARG A 49 -18.74 43.47 -0.64
N ASP A 50 -17.91 44.34 -0.05
CA ASP A 50 -17.35 44.35 1.31
C ASP A 50 -18.36 44.54 2.46
N ARG A 51 -18.00 44.11 3.69
CA ARG A 51 -17.84 44.96 4.91
C ARG A 51 -17.63 44.15 6.21
N ASP A 52 -16.55 44.50 6.91
CA ASP A 52 -16.37 44.77 8.35
C ASP A 52 -17.09 43.93 9.44
N ASP A 53 -16.29 43.10 10.14
CA ASP A 53 -15.92 43.15 11.59
C ASP A 53 -17.02 43.20 12.70
N PRO A 54 -16.72 42.95 13.99
CA PRO A 54 -16.56 41.65 14.67
C PRO A 54 -17.43 41.53 15.95
N ARG A 55 -17.09 40.52 16.78
CA ARG A 55 -17.07 40.49 18.27
C ARG A 55 -18.21 39.79 19.03
N PHE A 56 -17.75 38.97 20.00
CA PHE A 56 -18.34 38.52 21.28
C PHE A 56 -19.63 37.67 21.21
N GLY A 57 -19.84 36.63 22.02
CA GLY A 57 -19.11 36.06 23.15
C GLY A 57 -19.94 34.93 23.78
N ALA A 58 -19.23 33.98 24.38
CA ALA A 58 -19.55 33.07 25.49
C ALA A 58 -21.01 32.92 26.00
N ASP A 59 -21.44 31.64 26.05
CA ASP A 59 -21.98 30.91 27.22
C ASP A 59 -23.43 31.20 27.73
N PRO A 60 -24.03 30.35 28.60
CA PRO A 60 -24.68 29.09 28.25
C PRO A 60 -26.06 28.91 28.97
N VAL A 61 -26.62 27.69 28.88
CA VAL A 61 -27.67 27.09 29.75
C VAL A 61 -29.12 27.55 29.57
N GLY A 62 -30.03 26.59 29.40
CA GLY A 62 -31.46 26.84 29.60
C GLY A 62 -32.38 25.69 29.22
N HIS A 63 -32.76 24.90 30.23
CA HIS A 63 -33.79 23.86 30.27
C HIS A 63 -35.03 23.97 29.35
N GLY A 64 -35.59 22.79 29.06
CA GLY A 64 -37.03 22.57 29.31
C GLY A 64 -37.76 21.80 28.22
N GLY A 65 -38.28 20.62 28.56
CA GLY A 65 -39.20 19.91 27.69
C GLY A 65 -39.46 18.46 28.12
N ARG A 66 -40.13 18.28 29.26
CA ARG A 66 -40.81 17.02 29.60
C ARG A 66 -41.99 16.80 28.65
N SER A 67 -42.18 15.56 28.21
CA SER A 67 -43.51 14.98 28.07
C SER A 67 -43.46 13.52 28.52
N ASP A 68 -44.17 13.27 29.61
CA ASP A 68 -44.49 11.96 30.17
C ASP A 68 -45.45 11.15 29.28
N LEU A 69 -45.68 9.90 29.73
CA LEU A 69 -46.70 8.89 29.38
C LEU A 69 -46.12 7.76 28.51
N GLY A 70 -46.01 6.50 28.97
CA GLY A 70 -46.43 5.85 30.20
C GLY A 70 -46.37 4.32 30.02
N ALA A 71 -46.12 3.60 31.13
CA ALA A 71 -46.41 2.19 31.46
C ALA A 71 -46.16 1.10 30.39
N GLY A 72 -45.50 -0.03 30.65
CA GLY A 72 -45.13 -0.79 31.85
C GLY A 72 -44.60 -2.16 31.36
N PRO A 73 -44.08 -3.02 32.26
CA PRO A 73 -43.18 -4.12 31.90
C PRO A 73 -43.93 -5.44 31.67
N ASP A 74 -43.34 -6.37 30.90
CA ASP A 74 -43.71 -7.77 31.01
C ASP A 74 -42.48 -8.70 30.95
N LYS A 75 -42.44 -9.59 31.94
CA LYS A 75 -41.59 -10.78 32.01
C LYS A 75 -42.38 -11.93 31.41
N ASN A 76 -41.73 -12.85 30.71
CA ASN A 76 -42.01 -14.28 30.85
C ASN A 76 -40.87 -15.13 30.27
N ASP A 77 -40.42 -16.07 31.11
CA ASP A 77 -39.63 -17.24 30.77
C ASP A 77 -40.48 -18.25 29.98
N ALA A 78 -39.87 -19.02 29.08
CA ALA A 78 -40.24 -20.41 28.83
C ALA A 78 -39.16 -21.15 28.03
N GLU A 79 -38.70 -22.25 28.62
CA GLU A 79 -37.88 -23.31 28.03
C GLU A 79 -38.57 -23.97 26.82
N GLY A 80 -37.76 -24.49 25.91
CA GLY A 80 -38.23 -25.24 24.74
C GLY A 80 -37.12 -26.10 24.14
N THR A 81 -36.82 -27.20 24.84
CA THR A 81 -35.96 -28.31 24.41
C THR A 81 -36.46 -28.92 23.10
N LEU A 82 -35.61 -28.98 22.07
CA LEU A 82 -35.81 -29.86 20.92
C LEU A 82 -34.56 -30.71 20.70
N ALA A 83 -34.63 -31.93 21.22
CA ALA A 83 -33.81 -33.05 20.80
C ALA A 83 -34.30 -33.50 19.41
N LEU A 84 -33.38 -33.62 18.46
CA LEU A 84 -33.59 -34.40 17.24
C LEU A 84 -32.48 -35.43 17.12
N ASP A 85 -32.93 -36.65 17.32
CA ASP A 85 -32.28 -37.92 17.08
C ASP A 85 -32.13 -38.14 15.56
N ARG A 86 -30.91 -38.37 15.06
CA ARG A 86 -30.67 -39.00 13.75
C ARG A 86 -29.39 -39.83 13.78
N ALA A 87 -29.62 -41.15 13.83
CA ALA A 87 -29.04 -42.21 13.01
C ALA A 87 -27.56 -42.07 12.60
N ALA A 88 -26.78 -42.96 13.21
CA ALA A 88 -25.47 -43.40 12.74
C ALA A 88 -25.57 -44.12 11.39
N ASP A 89 -24.64 -43.80 10.50
CA ASP A 89 -23.91 -44.74 9.62
C ASP A 89 -22.93 -43.91 8.80
N GLU A 90 -21.63 -43.98 9.09
CA GLU A 90 -20.54 -43.81 8.11
C GLU A 90 -19.18 -44.19 8.73
N GLU A 91 -18.43 -45.01 8.00
CA GLU A 91 -17.18 -45.68 8.40
C GLU A 91 -15.99 -44.70 8.62
N PRO A 92 -15.00 -45.06 9.47
CA PRO A 92 -13.88 -44.17 9.76
C PRO A 92 -12.79 -44.22 8.68
N VAL A 93 -12.47 -43.05 8.12
CA VAL A 93 -11.30 -42.79 7.26
C VAL A 93 -10.01 -42.81 8.11
N PRO A 94 -8.96 -43.56 7.73
CA PRO A 94 -7.73 -43.64 8.52
C PRO A 94 -6.86 -42.38 8.40
N ARG A 95 -6.25 -41.99 9.53
CA ARG A 95 -5.33 -40.84 9.65
C ARG A 95 -3.99 -41.14 8.95
N LEU A 96 -3.51 -40.15 8.20
CA LEU A 96 -2.17 -40.10 7.60
C LEU A 96 -1.09 -39.89 8.68
N GLU A 97 -0.73 -40.97 9.36
CA GLU A 97 0.55 -41.10 10.06
C GLU A 97 1.12 -42.46 9.65
N ASP A 98 1.96 -42.46 8.61
CA ASP A 98 3.00 -43.47 8.32
C ASP A 98 3.46 -43.39 6.85
N VAL A 99 4.15 -42.31 6.50
CA VAL A 99 5.14 -42.35 5.40
C VAL A 99 6.32 -41.49 5.82
N GLN A 100 7.28 -42.08 6.53
CA GLN A 100 8.70 -41.70 6.49
C GLN A 100 9.51 -42.56 7.46
N ARG A 101 9.83 -43.80 7.07
CA ARG A 101 11.03 -44.51 7.53
C ARG A 101 11.47 -45.52 6.49
N GLN A 102 12.47 -45.15 5.69
CA GLN A 102 13.57 -46.05 5.27
C GLN A 102 14.49 -45.30 4.31
N GLU A 103 15.50 -44.60 4.84
CA GLU A 103 16.86 -44.55 4.25
C GLU A 103 17.89 -44.49 5.40
N ARG A 104 19.03 -45.14 5.19
CA ARG A 104 20.03 -45.51 6.22
C ARG A 104 21.02 -44.38 6.52
N PRO A 105 21.68 -44.40 7.69
CA PRO A 105 22.56 -43.34 8.17
C PRO A 105 24.02 -43.54 7.72
N GLY A 106 24.64 -42.49 7.19
CA GLY A 106 26.08 -42.43 6.94
C GLY A 106 26.41 -41.30 5.97
N GLU A 107 27.39 -40.47 6.31
CA GLU A 107 27.99 -39.42 5.46
C GLU A 107 27.36 -38.02 5.43
N GLN A 108 26.97 -37.44 6.57
CA GLN A 108 26.96 -35.97 6.72
C GLN A 108 27.34 -35.56 8.15
N ASN A 109 28.62 -35.71 8.51
CA ASN A 109 29.15 -35.20 9.78
C ASN A 109 30.61 -34.68 9.65
N GLY A 110 30.96 -34.17 8.47
CA GLY A 110 32.26 -33.53 8.20
C GLY A 110 32.19 -32.00 8.17
N ALA A 111 31.16 -31.42 7.54
CA ALA A 111 31.11 -29.98 7.27
C ALA A 111 30.71 -29.10 8.48
N GLU A 112 29.90 -29.61 9.42
CA GLU A 112 29.48 -28.85 10.61
C GLU A 112 30.50 -28.89 11.76
N ARG A 113 31.48 -29.81 11.71
CA ARG A 113 32.58 -29.89 12.70
C ARG A 113 33.73 -28.94 12.38
N GLU A 114 33.99 -28.66 11.11
CA GLU A 114 35.02 -27.67 10.71
C GLU A 114 34.56 -26.23 10.96
N GLN A 115 33.26 -25.94 10.84
CA GLN A 115 32.73 -24.59 11.10
C GLN A 115 32.63 -24.24 12.59
N ARG A 116 32.45 -25.24 13.47
CA ARG A 116 32.47 -25.06 14.94
C ARG A 116 33.89 -25.02 15.54
N GLN A 117 34.90 -25.58 14.86
CA GLN A 117 36.29 -25.51 15.31
C GLN A 117 37.01 -24.23 14.86
N GLN A 118 36.57 -23.57 13.78
CA GLN A 118 37.11 -22.26 13.38
C GLN A 118 36.59 -21.09 14.25
N PHE A 119 35.46 -21.25 14.95
CA PHE A 119 34.93 -20.25 15.88
C PHE A 119 35.37 -20.42 17.34
N ALA A 120 36.08 -21.51 17.68
CA ALA A 120 36.60 -21.77 19.03
C ALA A 120 38.12 -21.52 19.18
N HIS A 121 38.77 -20.93 18.17
CA HIS A 121 40.21 -20.62 18.19
C HIS A 121 40.56 -19.13 18.12
N ALA A 122 39.60 -18.24 18.39
CA ALA A 122 39.83 -16.79 18.45
C ALA A 122 39.69 -16.17 19.86
N THR A 123 39.45 -16.95 20.90
CA THR A 123 39.28 -16.45 22.29
C THR A 123 40.06 -17.31 23.28
N GLU A 124 41.39 -17.34 23.17
CA GLU A 124 42.27 -17.77 24.27
C GLU A 124 43.75 -17.52 23.99
N ARG A 125 44.15 -16.26 23.74
CA ARG A 125 45.55 -15.83 23.89
C ARG A 125 45.65 -14.36 24.25
N TYR A 126 45.18 -13.97 25.44
CA TYR A 126 45.66 -12.76 26.11
C TYR A 126 45.43 -12.88 27.62
N SER A 127 46.21 -13.73 28.28
CA SER A 127 46.46 -13.59 29.71
C SER A 127 47.92 -13.94 30.00
N GLY A 128 48.65 -12.98 30.56
CA GLY A 128 49.95 -13.21 31.20
C GLY A 128 51.19 -13.08 30.33
N ALA A 129 51.58 -11.85 29.97
CA ALA A 129 52.99 -11.52 29.75
C ALA A 129 53.32 -10.15 30.35
N ARG A 130 54.00 -10.20 31.50
CA ARG A 130 54.50 -9.05 32.27
C ARG A 130 55.58 -8.34 31.44
N ALA A 131 55.26 -7.18 30.87
CA ALA A 131 56.20 -6.36 30.10
C ALA A 131 56.61 -5.10 30.88
N LYS A 132 57.92 -4.85 30.87
CA LYS A 132 58.68 -3.79 31.53
C LYS A 132 58.17 -2.39 31.15
N ARG A 133 58.24 -1.48 32.12
CA ARG A 133 58.15 -0.01 31.94
C ARG A 133 58.99 0.43 30.73
N SER A 134 58.33 0.98 29.72
CA SER A 134 58.94 1.78 28.67
C SER A 134 58.05 2.99 28.44
N THR A 135 58.63 4.15 28.69
CA THR A 135 58.05 5.48 28.56
C THR A 135 58.04 5.92 27.09
N ARG A 136 56.84 6.04 26.49
CA ARG A 136 56.55 7.04 25.45
C ARG A 136 55.03 7.14 25.24
N ALA A 137 54.47 8.29 25.60
CA ALA A 137 53.12 8.67 25.24
C ALA A 137 53.06 8.92 23.73
N GLY A 138 52.33 8.08 23.01
CA GLY A 138 51.84 8.35 21.66
C GLY A 138 50.32 8.24 21.72
N ALA A 139 49.62 9.31 21.37
CA ALA A 139 48.16 9.33 21.29
C ALA A 139 47.69 8.19 20.37
N ARG A 140 46.75 7.35 20.83
CA ARG A 140 46.04 6.44 19.93
C ARG A 140 45.29 7.31 18.91
N PRO A 141 45.33 6.97 17.60
CA PRO A 141 44.49 7.67 16.64
C PRO A 141 43.03 7.53 17.08
N ALA A 142 42.27 8.61 16.98
CA ALA A 142 40.87 8.62 17.34
C ALA A 142 40.07 8.07 16.14
N VAL A 143 39.60 6.83 16.27
CA VAL A 143 39.10 6.02 15.15
C VAL A 143 37.61 5.81 15.32
N ILE A 144 36.87 5.96 14.22
CA ILE A 144 35.46 5.58 14.13
C ILE A 144 35.28 4.38 13.19
N SER A 145 34.25 3.58 13.42
CA SER A 145 33.88 2.46 12.56
C SER A 145 32.79 2.89 11.57
N VAL A 146 33.09 2.94 10.29
CA VAL A 146 32.09 3.20 9.24
C VAL A 146 31.54 1.88 8.71
N VAL A 147 30.22 1.75 8.65
CA VAL A 147 29.51 0.60 8.07
C VAL A 147 28.75 1.04 6.83
N LEU A 148 29.03 0.41 5.69
CA LEU A 148 28.36 0.67 4.41
C LEU A 148 27.26 -0.37 4.18
N HIS A 149 26.03 0.09 3.97
CA HIS A 149 24.88 -0.76 3.68
C HIS A 149 24.50 -0.72 2.20
N GLY A 150 23.94 -1.82 1.69
CA GLY A 150 23.40 -1.92 0.33
C GLY A 150 24.39 -1.49 -0.75
N GLU A 151 23.93 -0.66 -1.70
CA GLU A 151 24.72 -0.21 -2.84
C GLU A 151 25.96 0.60 -2.45
N LEU A 152 25.98 1.24 -1.27
CA LEU A 152 27.17 1.97 -0.81
C LEU A 152 28.40 1.08 -0.62
N GLN A 153 28.23 -0.25 -0.56
CA GLN A 153 29.36 -1.20 -0.55
C GLN A 153 30.19 -1.17 -1.84
N GLN A 154 29.70 -0.55 -2.91
CA GLN A 154 30.51 -0.28 -4.10
C GLN A 154 31.67 0.71 -3.84
N PHE A 155 31.56 1.56 -2.81
CA PHE A 155 32.58 2.53 -2.42
C PHE A 155 33.60 2.01 -1.39
N GLY A 156 33.52 0.73 -1.02
CA GLY A 156 34.52 0.10 -0.17
C GLY A 156 33.99 -1.04 0.70
N ALA A 157 34.84 -1.50 1.62
CA ALA A 157 34.50 -2.60 2.51
C ALA A 157 33.27 -2.28 3.36
N LYS A 158 32.40 -3.29 3.56
CA LYS A 158 31.19 -3.22 4.39
C LYS A 158 31.43 -2.57 5.75
N ARG A 159 32.60 -2.79 6.36
CA ARG A 159 33.02 -2.14 7.59
C ARG A 159 34.47 -1.69 7.44
N ARG A 160 34.77 -0.46 7.82
CA ARG A 160 36.14 0.07 7.86
C ARG A 160 36.33 1.06 8.99
N GLU A 161 37.56 1.12 9.47
CA GLU A 161 38.00 2.11 10.46
C GLU A 161 38.56 3.34 9.74
N VAL A 162 38.17 4.53 10.19
CA VAL A 162 38.64 5.81 9.63
C VAL A 162 39.00 6.80 10.72
N ASP A 163 39.95 7.69 10.41
CA ASP A 163 40.27 8.85 11.25
C ASP A 163 39.19 9.92 11.09
N GLY A 164 38.27 9.94 12.05
CA GLY A 164 37.02 10.67 11.92
C GLY A 164 36.47 11.32 13.18
N ALA A 165 37.13 11.16 14.32
CA ALA A 165 36.71 11.84 15.54
C ALA A 165 36.88 13.37 15.38
N GLY A 166 35.85 14.12 15.76
CA GLY A 166 35.78 15.57 15.58
C GLY A 166 35.33 16.04 14.20
N LYS A 167 35.10 15.12 13.24
CA LYS A 167 34.53 15.44 11.93
C LYS A 167 33.01 15.17 11.92
N SER A 168 32.29 15.91 11.10
CA SER A 168 30.88 15.65 10.82
C SER A 168 30.70 14.38 9.98
N ALA A 169 29.52 13.75 10.08
CA ALA A 169 29.17 12.59 9.28
C ALA A 169 29.33 12.86 7.76
N ARG A 170 28.95 14.06 7.31
CA ARG A 170 29.15 14.53 5.93
C ARG A 170 30.62 14.61 5.52
N GLU A 171 31.48 15.13 6.38
CA GLU A 171 32.93 15.20 6.10
C GLU A 171 33.54 13.82 5.98
N ILE A 172 33.10 12.86 6.81
CA ILE A 172 33.49 11.45 6.67
C ILE A 172 33.05 10.90 5.33
N VAL A 173 31.77 11.00 4.99
CA VAL A 173 31.24 10.51 3.69
C VAL A 173 31.99 11.11 2.51
N THR A 174 32.24 12.42 2.55
CA THR A 174 33.01 13.12 1.50
C THR A 174 34.44 12.59 1.41
N SER A 175 35.11 12.40 2.55
CA SER A 175 36.49 11.85 2.59
C SER A 175 36.59 10.43 2.05
N LEU A 176 35.48 9.71 2.09
CA LEU A 176 35.35 8.34 1.62
C LEU A 176 35.02 8.25 0.12
N GLY A 177 34.87 9.38 -0.57
CA GLY A 177 34.51 9.44 -1.99
C GLY A 177 33.07 9.03 -2.28
N ILE A 178 32.22 8.95 -1.24
CA ILE A 178 30.81 8.61 -1.40
C ILE A 178 30.05 9.90 -1.73
N PRO A 179 29.32 9.98 -2.86
CA PRO A 179 28.51 11.15 -3.16
C PRO A 179 27.41 11.35 -2.12
N ALA A 180 27.21 12.57 -1.63
CA ALA A 180 26.17 12.87 -0.64
C ALA A 180 24.76 12.50 -1.15
N ALA A 181 24.54 12.59 -2.46
CA ALA A 181 23.29 12.17 -3.10
C ALA A 181 23.00 10.67 -2.91
N GLU A 182 24.03 9.84 -2.77
CA GLU A 182 23.91 8.38 -2.60
C GLU A 182 23.75 7.95 -1.14
N THR A 183 23.74 8.87 -0.16
CA THR A 183 23.57 8.56 1.27
C THR A 183 22.26 9.15 1.79
N ALA A 184 21.25 8.32 2.10
CA ALA A 184 19.95 8.78 2.62
C ALA A 184 19.98 9.08 4.13
N ALA A 185 20.83 8.40 4.88
CA ALA A 185 20.83 8.52 6.34
C ALA A 185 22.18 8.15 6.96
N TYR A 186 22.44 8.78 8.11
CA TYR A 186 23.62 8.61 8.94
C TYR A 186 23.17 8.11 10.30
N VAL A 187 23.65 6.94 10.74
CA VAL A 187 23.31 6.36 12.05
C VAL A 187 24.57 6.24 12.88
N VAL A 188 24.60 6.83 14.06
CA VAL A 188 25.74 6.79 14.98
C VAL A 188 25.36 5.98 16.21
N ASN A 189 26.05 4.86 16.43
CA ASN A 189 25.81 3.96 17.56
C ASN A 189 24.34 3.51 17.69
N GLY A 190 23.67 3.29 16.57
CA GLY A 190 22.26 2.91 16.52
C GLY A 190 21.26 4.08 16.60
N GLU A 191 21.72 5.31 16.78
CA GLU A 191 20.89 6.51 16.76
C GLU A 191 21.06 7.29 15.46
N GLN A 192 19.96 7.63 14.80
CA GLN A 192 20.07 8.43 13.59
C GLN A 192 20.42 9.89 13.91
N VAL A 193 21.35 10.44 13.14
CA VAL A 193 21.83 11.81 13.26
C VAL A 193 21.71 12.57 11.95
N ASP A 194 21.83 13.90 12.03
CA ASP A 194 21.95 14.79 10.88
C ASP A 194 23.34 14.67 10.22
N ASP A 195 23.48 15.09 8.96
CA ASP A 195 24.76 15.02 8.24
C ASP A 195 25.85 15.89 8.90
N ALA A 196 25.46 16.93 9.64
CA ALA A 196 26.34 17.81 10.40
C ALA A 196 26.78 17.23 11.76
N ALA A 197 26.30 16.06 12.16
CA ALA A 197 26.61 15.49 13.47
C ALA A 197 28.09 15.12 13.61
N VAL A 198 28.72 15.64 14.66
CA VAL A 198 30.15 15.45 14.95
C VAL A 198 30.38 14.14 15.68
N LEU A 199 31.26 13.31 15.12
CA LEU A 199 31.55 11.97 15.61
C LEU A 199 32.64 11.96 16.67
N ARG A 200 32.53 11.05 17.63
CA ARG A 200 33.46 10.86 18.75
C ARG A 200 34.32 9.62 18.52
N ASP A 201 35.46 9.56 19.19
CA ASP A 201 36.31 8.37 19.17
C ASP A 201 35.53 7.13 19.61
N GLY A 202 35.62 6.05 18.84
CA GLY A 202 34.88 4.80 19.06
C GLY A 202 33.45 4.76 18.50
N ASP A 203 32.93 5.85 17.91
CA ASP A 203 31.61 5.84 17.30
C ASP A 203 31.54 4.89 16.10
N THR A 204 30.38 4.25 15.93
CA THR A 204 30.04 3.49 14.72
C THR A 204 29.08 4.32 13.86
N LEU A 205 29.56 4.81 12.72
CA LEU A 205 28.78 5.49 11.71
C LEU A 205 28.28 4.51 10.65
N GLU A 206 26.99 4.22 10.61
CA GLU A 206 26.37 3.45 9.55
C GLU A 206 25.80 4.39 8.47
N LEU A 207 26.18 4.14 7.22
CA LEU A 207 25.73 4.89 6.05
C LEU A 207 24.70 4.07 5.30
N LEU A 208 23.54 4.67 5.10
CA LEU A 208 22.40 4.05 4.43
C LEU A 208 22.29 4.59 3.00
N PRO A 209 22.19 3.73 1.98
CA PRO A 209 22.11 4.18 0.60
C PRO A 209 20.84 5.01 0.41
N ALA A 210 20.96 6.13 -0.30
CA ALA A 210 19.81 6.78 -0.87
C ALA A 210 19.16 5.86 -1.88
N MET A 211 17.83 6.00 -2.04
CA MET A 211 17.15 5.45 -3.22
C MET A 211 17.49 6.33 -4.43
N THR A 212 18.78 6.45 -4.76
CA THR A 212 19.24 7.03 -6.02
C THR A 212 19.20 5.94 -7.07
N GLY A 213 18.63 6.26 -8.23
CA GLY A 213 18.47 5.31 -9.32
C GLY A 213 19.81 4.78 -9.80
N GLY A 214 20.20 3.61 -9.30
CA GLY A 214 21.22 2.79 -9.94
C GLY A 214 20.82 2.46 -11.37
N GLU A 215 21.81 2.07 -12.18
CA GLU A 215 21.69 1.68 -13.60
C GLU A 215 20.80 0.44 -13.86
N SER A 216 20.03 -0.01 -12.87
CA SER A 216 19.02 -1.04 -13.03
C SER A 216 17.82 -0.45 -13.76
N GLU A 217 17.59 -0.90 -15.00
CA GLU A 217 16.39 -0.55 -15.78
C GLU A 217 15.09 -1.04 -15.10
N GLY A 218 15.17 -1.91 -14.09
CA GLY A 218 14.04 -2.45 -13.34
C GLY A 218 13.48 -3.76 -13.94
N ALA A 219 12.63 -4.46 -13.18
CA ALA A 219 12.05 -5.74 -13.59
C ALA A 219 11.10 -5.65 -14.80
N LEU A 220 10.58 -4.44 -15.09
CA LEU A 220 9.67 -4.14 -16.19
C LEU A 220 10.36 -3.29 -17.27
N ALA A 221 11.69 -3.29 -17.31
CA ALA A 221 12.45 -2.70 -18.40
C ALA A 221 11.96 -3.24 -19.76
N GLY A 222 11.77 -2.34 -20.73
CA GLY A 222 11.27 -2.67 -22.06
C GLY A 222 9.74 -2.85 -22.14
N ILE A 223 8.99 -2.72 -21.04
CA ILE A 223 7.53 -2.71 -21.06
C ILE A 223 7.03 -1.27 -21.24
N ARG A 224 6.26 -1.01 -22.31
CA ARG A 224 5.62 0.29 -22.55
C ARG A 224 4.16 0.30 -22.09
N VAL A 225 3.80 1.27 -21.27
CA VAL A 225 2.45 1.43 -20.71
C VAL A 225 1.82 2.73 -21.23
N VAL A 226 0.62 2.62 -21.80
CA VAL A 226 -0.24 3.77 -22.09
C VAL A 226 -1.15 3.97 -20.88
N ASP A 227 -0.94 5.06 -20.16
CA ASP A 227 -1.66 5.44 -18.96
C ASP A 227 -2.73 6.49 -19.29
N LEU A 228 -3.98 6.05 -19.39
CA LEU A 228 -5.16 6.90 -19.60
C LEU A 228 -5.85 7.24 -18.26
N THR A 229 -5.16 7.08 -17.15
CA THR A 229 -5.77 7.14 -15.83
C THR A 229 -5.73 8.55 -15.24
N TRP A 230 -6.58 8.80 -14.25
CA TRP A 230 -6.62 10.02 -13.44
C TRP A 230 -6.87 9.73 -11.96
N ALA A 231 -6.80 10.77 -11.12
CA ALA A 231 -7.06 10.69 -9.69
C ALA A 231 -6.04 9.78 -8.96
N LEU A 232 -6.43 8.59 -8.49
CA LEU A 232 -5.56 7.75 -7.65
C LEU A 232 -5.47 6.27 -8.03
N ALA A 233 -6.58 5.52 -8.14
CA ALA A 233 -6.49 4.06 -8.31
C ALA A 233 -5.64 3.64 -9.53
N GLY A 234 -5.91 4.24 -10.68
CA GLY A 234 -5.14 4.04 -11.89
C GLY A 234 -3.72 4.61 -11.81
N PRO A 235 -3.53 5.88 -11.40
CA PRO A 235 -2.19 6.45 -11.25
C PRO A 235 -1.28 5.68 -10.28
N TYR A 236 -1.84 5.09 -9.22
CA TYR A 236 -1.11 4.26 -8.27
C TYR A 236 -0.71 2.91 -8.88
N CYS A 237 -1.60 2.29 -9.68
CA CYS A 237 -1.27 1.11 -10.48
C CYS A 237 -0.07 1.38 -11.40
N THR A 238 -0.15 2.43 -12.22
CA THR A 238 0.90 2.75 -13.19
C THR A 238 2.17 3.29 -12.54
N LEU A 239 2.07 3.92 -11.36
CA LEU A 239 3.22 4.26 -10.51
C LEU A 239 4.02 3.01 -10.14
N MET A 240 3.36 1.95 -9.67
CA MET A 240 4.04 0.69 -9.32
C MET A 240 4.78 0.10 -10.53
N LEU A 241 4.16 0.13 -11.71
CA LEU A 241 4.80 -0.34 -12.94
C LEU A 241 6.02 0.54 -13.31
N ALA A 242 5.86 1.86 -13.21
CA ALA A 242 6.93 2.83 -13.51
C ALA A 242 8.11 2.69 -12.53
N ASP A 243 7.84 2.56 -11.24
CA ASP A 243 8.86 2.35 -10.19
C ASP A 243 9.69 1.09 -10.44
N HIS A 244 9.10 0.09 -11.10
CA HIS A 244 9.78 -1.16 -11.48
C HIS A 244 10.31 -1.19 -12.91
N GLY A 245 10.38 -0.04 -13.61
CA GLY A 245 11.13 0.07 -14.86
C GLY A 245 10.31 0.29 -16.13
N ALA A 246 8.97 0.18 -16.05
CA ALA A 246 8.14 0.39 -17.23
C ALA A 246 8.24 1.83 -17.76
N ASP A 247 8.19 1.98 -19.07
CA ASP A 247 8.03 3.27 -19.73
C ASP A 247 6.55 3.65 -19.75
N VAL A 248 6.15 4.51 -18.80
CA VAL A 248 4.75 4.92 -18.63
C VAL A 248 4.50 6.26 -19.31
N VAL A 249 3.71 6.23 -20.38
CA VAL A 249 3.23 7.41 -21.09
C VAL A 249 1.82 7.74 -20.63
N LYS A 250 1.71 8.77 -19.79
CA LYS A 250 0.44 9.33 -19.32
C LYS A 250 -0.15 10.26 -20.36
N VAL A 251 -1.33 9.93 -20.87
CA VAL A 251 -2.08 10.73 -21.83
C VAL A 251 -3.06 11.62 -21.08
N GLU A 252 -2.95 12.92 -21.29
CA GLU A 252 -3.64 13.93 -20.50
C GLU A 252 -4.41 14.93 -21.39
N ILE A 253 -5.47 15.53 -20.84
CA ILE A 253 -6.28 16.50 -21.55
C ILE A 253 -5.47 17.81 -21.74
N PRO A 254 -5.33 18.34 -22.96
CA PRO A 254 -4.63 19.61 -23.20
C PRO A 254 -5.16 20.75 -22.31
N GLY A 255 -4.26 21.44 -21.63
CA GLY A 255 -4.57 22.58 -20.75
C GLY A 255 -5.25 22.26 -19.42
N VAL A 256 -5.72 21.02 -19.21
CA VAL A 256 -6.43 20.60 -17.99
C VAL A 256 -5.61 19.56 -17.22
N GLY A 257 -5.19 18.49 -17.88
CA GLY A 257 -4.44 17.41 -17.25
C GLY A 257 -5.27 16.45 -16.39
N ASP A 258 -4.56 15.71 -15.54
CA ASP A 258 -5.13 14.92 -14.44
C ASP A 258 -5.71 15.83 -13.35
N GLU A 259 -6.91 15.52 -12.85
CA GLU A 259 -7.60 16.28 -11.80
C GLU A 259 -6.76 16.46 -10.52
N SER A 260 -5.92 15.46 -10.19
CA SER A 260 -5.03 15.53 -9.02
C SER A 260 -4.02 16.68 -9.07
N ARG A 261 -3.76 17.27 -10.26
CA ARG A 261 -2.94 18.49 -10.42
C ARG A 261 -3.54 19.69 -9.69
N GLU A 262 -4.87 19.75 -9.57
CA GLU A 262 -5.60 20.85 -8.94
C GLU A 262 -5.98 20.57 -7.48
N TRP A 263 -5.86 19.33 -7.00
CA TRP A 263 -6.21 18.94 -5.63
C TRP A 263 -5.22 19.50 -4.60
N ALA A 264 -5.56 20.67 -4.05
CA ALA A 264 -4.81 21.38 -3.02
C ALA A 264 -5.78 22.12 -2.07
N PRO A 265 -5.37 22.47 -0.83
CA PRO A 265 -4.05 22.28 -0.22
C PRO A 265 -3.76 20.84 0.28
N PRO A 266 -2.49 20.46 0.49
CA PRO A 266 -1.29 21.30 0.33
C PRO A 266 -0.69 21.27 -1.09
N HIS A 267 -0.06 22.38 -1.48
CA HIS A 267 0.81 22.46 -2.67
C HIS A 267 2.26 22.75 -2.27
N ILE A 268 3.22 22.29 -3.07
CA ILE A 268 4.63 22.66 -2.96
C ILE A 268 4.94 23.62 -4.10
N LYS A 269 5.12 24.91 -3.77
CA LYS A 269 5.37 26.00 -4.74
C LYS A 269 4.38 25.98 -5.92
N GLY A 270 3.09 25.80 -5.63
CA GLY A 270 2.02 25.79 -6.65
C GLY A 270 1.76 24.45 -7.33
N VAL A 271 2.53 23.40 -7.04
CA VAL A 271 2.26 22.04 -7.54
C VAL A 271 1.55 21.22 -6.46
N SER A 272 0.44 20.57 -6.79
CA SER A 272 -0.30 19.69 -5.89
C SER A 272 0.62 18.61 -5.28
N ALA A 273 0.63 18.50 -3.95
CA ALA A 273 1.36 17.44 -3.25
C ALA A 273 0.77 16.05 -3.59
N TYR A 274 -0.52 16.00 -3.91
CA TYR A 274 -1.20 14.78 -4.33
C TYR A 274 -0.65 14.28 -5.67
N TYR A 275 -0.59 15.17 -6.67
CA TYR A 275 -0.04 14.86 -7.98
C TYR A 275 1.41 14.38 -7.88
N LEU A 276 2.22 15.09 -7.08
CA LEU A 276 3.62 14.76 -6.87
C LEU A 276 3.83 13.37 -6.25
N ALA A 277 2.91 12.92 -5.40
CA ALA A 277 3.04 11.65 -4.69
C ALA A 277 2.88 10.42 -5.59
N VAL A 278 2.12 10.52 -6.69
CA VAL A 278 1.68 9.34 -7.46
C VAL A 278 2.02 9.32 -8.95
N ASN A 279 2.75 10.33 -9.45
CA ASN A 279 3.07 10.43 -10.88
C ASN A 279 4.56 10.47 -11.23
N ARG A 280 5.47 10.20 -10.28
CA ARG A 280 6.90 10.02 -10.57
C ARG A 280 7.13 8.89 -11.58
N ASN A 281 8.28 8.90 -12.25
CA ASN A 281 8.68 7.92 -13.28
C ASN A 281 7.81 7.87 -14.55
N LYS A 282 6.85 8.78 -14.71
CA LYS A 282 5.98 8.86 -15.90
C LYS A 282 6.46 9.94 -16.87
N ARG A 283 6.06 9.80 -18.13
CA ARG A 283 6.12 10.85 -19.16
C ARG A 283 4.71 11.37 -19.40
N SER A 284 4.55 12.67 -19.61
CA SER A 284 3.23 13.30 -19.86
C SER A 284 3.12 13.73 -21.32
N VAL A 285 2.03 13.34 -21.96
CA VAL A 285 1.65 13.74 -23.31
C VAL A 285 0.24 14.32 -23.26
N THR A 286 0.07 15.51 -23.83
CA THR A 286 -1.25 16.10 -24.03
C THR A 286 -1.86 15.58 -25.32
N SER A 287 -3.12 15.15 -25.28
CA SER A 287 -3.87 14.73 -26.47
C SER A 287 -5.37 14.79 -26.21
N ASP A 288 -6.12 15.56 -27.01
CA ASP A 288 -7.57 15.60 -26.95
C ASP A 288 -8.18 14.39 -27.67
N LEU A 289 -8.60 13.39 -26.91
CA LEU A 289 -9.23 12.17 -27.43
C LEU A 289 -10.63 12.38 -28.03
N LYS A 290 -11.20 13.60 -27.97
CA LYS A 290 -12.40 13.97 -28.73
C LYS A 290 -12.03 14.45 -30.14
N HIS A 291 -10.84 14.98 -30.33
CA HIS A 291 -10.33 15.41 -31.63
C HIS A 291 -9.90 14.20 -32.49
N PRO A 292 -10.22 14.14 -33.79
CA PRO A 292 -9.83 13.02 -34.65
C PRO A 292 -8.32 12.74 -34.65
N ASP A 293 -7.49 13.79 -34.62
CA ASP A 293 -6.04 13.65 -34.49
C ASP A 293 -5.58 13.11 -33.14
N GLY A 294 -6.21 13.51 -32.03
CA GLY A 294 -5.89 12.96 -30.72
C GLY A 294 -6.22 11.48 -30.63
N LYS A 295 -7.28 11.03 -31.33
CA LYS A 295 -7.56 9.59 -31.50
C LYS A 295 -6.46 8.89 -32.30
N ARG A 296 -5.98 9.48 -33.41
CA ARG A 296 -4.86 8.93 -34.18
C ARG A 296 -3.57 8.78 -33.36
N ILE A 297 -3.30 9.74 -32.46
CA ILE A 297 -2.18 9.66 -31.53
C ILE A 297 -2.34 8.43 -30.61
N LEU A 298 -3.53 8.24 -30.02
CA LEU A 298 -3.79 7.09 -29.16
C LEU A 298 -3.69 5.76 -29.91
N GLU A 299 -4.16 5.68 -31.16
CA GLU A 299 -4.01 4.49 -32.01
C GLU A 299 -2.52 4.09 -32.13
N ARG A 300 -1.66 5.04 -32.51
CA ARG A 300 -0.22 4.80 -32.67
C ARG A 300 0.48 4.47 -31.34
N LEU A 301 0.02 5.04 -30.23
CA LEU A 301 0.49 4.67 -28.89
C LEU A 301 0.14 3.22 -28.57
N VAL A 302 -1.10 2.80 -28.79
CA VAL A 302 -1.58 1.43 -28.51
C VAL A 302 -0.88 0.39 -29.39
N GLU A 303 -0.62 0.70 -30.67
CA GLU A 303 0.14 -0.17 -31.58
C GLU A 303 1.53 -0.54 -31.04
N LYS A 304 2.15 0.33 -30.25
CA LYS A 304 3.48 0.13 -29.66
C LYS A 304 3.45 -0.22 -28.17
N ALA A 305 2.27 -0.36 -27.57
CA ALA A 305 2.13 -0.60 -26.14
C ALA A 305 2.21 -2.09 -25.78
N ASP A 306 2.72 -2.38 -24.59
CA ASP A 306 2.57 -3.67 -23.93
C ASP A 306 1.35 -3.71 -23.03
N VAL A 307 1.00 -2.57 -22.44
CA VAL A 307 -0.11 -2.41 -21.50
C VAL A 307 -0.85 -1.11 -21.80
N VAL A 308 -2.19 -1.16 -21.76
CA VAL A 308 -3.07 0.01 -21.76
C VAL A 308 -3.86 -0.01 -20.46
N VAL A 309 -3.81 1.07 -19.68
CA VAL A 309 -4.52 1.19 -18.40
C VAL A 309 -5.45 2.39 -18.45
N GLU A 310 -6.70 2.19 -18.03
CA GLU A 310 -7.71 3.25 -17.95
C GLU A 310 -8.56 3.11 -16.69
N ASN A 311 -9.04 4.23 -16.14
CA ASN A 311 -9.97 4.24 -15.00
C ASN A 311 -11.10 5.25 -15.18
N PHE A 312 -11.56 5.42 -16.42
CA PHE A 312 -12.77 6.18 -16.70
C PHE A 312 -14.01 5.43 -16.22
N SER A 313 -15.15 6.12 -16.15
CA SER A 313 -16.43 5.43 -15.91
C SER A 313 -16.68 4.37 -17.01
N PRO A 314 -17.21 3.18 -16.68
CA PRO A 314 -17.38 2.10 -17.63
C PRO A 314 -18.04 2.49 -18.96
N GLY A 315 -17.36 2.19 -20.07
CA GLY A 315 -17.79 2.52 -21.44
C GLY A 315 -17.42 3.92 -21.94
N VAL A 316 -16.73 4.77 -21.17
CA VAL A 316 -16.18 6.04 -21.67
C VAL A 316 -15.18 5.79 -22.79
N LEU A 317 -14.21 4.89 -22.62
CA LEU A 317 -13.18 4.62 -23.62
C LEU A 317 -13.79 4.08 -24.94
N ALA A 318 -14.79 3.21 -24.83
CA ALA A 318 -15.56 2.74 -25.99
C ALA A 318 -16.26 3.90 -26.73
N ARG A 319 -16.87 4.86 -26.01
CA ARG A 319 -17.49 6.06 -26.62
C ARG A 319 -16.48 7.01 -27.25
N LEU A 320 -15.24 7.04 -26.74
CA LEU A 320 -14.13 7.75 -27.40
C LEU A 320 -13.69 7.04 -28.70
N GLY A 321 -14.16 5.81 -28.93
CA GLY A 321 -13.95 5.05 -30.15
C GLY A 321 -12.99 3.88 -29.96
N PHE A 322 -12.63 3.53 -28.73
CA PHE A 322 -11.65 2.49 -28.41
C PHE A 322 -12.26 1.36 -27.56
N PRO A 323 -13.29 0.63 -28.05
CA PRO A 323 -13.74 -0.57 -27.37
C PRO A 323 -12.65 -1.65 -27.42
N ASP A 324 -12.74 -2.65 -26.53
CA ASP A 324 -11.73 -3.70 -26.38
C ASP A 324 -11.46 -4.44 -27.69
N GLU A 325 -12.49 -4.69 -28.51
CA GLU A 325 -12.33 -5.35 -29.80
C GLU A 325 -11.43 -4.55 -30.74
N ARG A 326 -11.55 -3.21 -30.72
CA ARG A 326 -10.70 -2.34 -31.53
C ARG A 326 -9.27 -2.34 -31.01
N LEU A 327 -9.08 -2.15 -29.70
CA LEU A 327 -7.76 -2.19 -29.05
C LEU A 327 -7.04 -3.51 -29.36
N ARG A 328 -7.73 -4.64 -29.22
CA ARG A 328 -7.21 -5.97 -29.53
C ARG A 328 -6.95 -6.18 -31.03
N SER A 329 -7.75 -5.58 -31.92
CA SER A 329 -7.49 -5.66 -33.36
C SER A 329 -6.23 -4.88 -33.78
N MET A 330 -5.92 -3.78 -33.09
CA MET A 330 -4.71 -2.99 -33.32
C MET A 330 -3.49 -3.68 -32.73
N ASN A 331 -3.62 -4.23 -31.51
CA ASN A 331 -2.53 -4.91 -30.82
C ASN A 331 -3.03 -6.07 -29.97
N ARG A 332 -2.97 -7.30 -30.52
CA ARG A 332 -3.34 -8.54 -29.80
C ARG A 332 -2.41 -8.89 -28.64
N ARG A 333 -1.23 -8.29 -28.58
CA ARG A 333 -0.22 -8.54 -27.53
C ARG A 333 -0.41 -7.61 -26.33
N ALA A 334 -1.16 -6.52 -26.47
CA ALA A 334 -1.39 -5.58 -25.38
C ALA A 334 -2.26 -6.22 -24.28
N VAL A 335 -1.85 -6.02 -23.03
CA VAL A 335 -2.72 -6.22 -21.87
C VAL A 335 -3.56 -4.96 -21.71
N ILE A 336 -4.89 -5.10 -21.65
CA ILE A 336 -5.81 -3.97 -21.47
C ILE A 336 -6.36 -4.08 -20.05
N CYS A 337 -6.19 -3.04 -19.25
CA CYS A 337 -6.65 -3.03 -17.86
C CYS A 337 -7.62 -1.88 -17.62
N HIS A 338 -8.83 -2.24 -17.21
CA HIS A 338 -9.84 -1.32 -16.74
C HIS A 338 -9.85 -1.34 -15.22
N ILE A 339 -9.83 -0.16 -14.60
CA ILE A 339 -9.96 -0.03 -13.15
C ILE A 339 -11.24 0.75 -12.87
N SER A 340 -12.20 0.11 -12.20
CA SER A 340 -13.50 0.73 -11.89
C SER A 340 -13.92 0.48 -10.45
N GLY A 341 -14.93 1.23 -9.98
CA GLY A 341 -15.47 1.01 -8.64
C GLY A 341 -16.07 -0.38 -8.46
N PHE A 342 -16.90 -0.80 -9.42
CA PHE A 342 -17.84 -1.92 -9.27
C PHE A 342 -17.87 -2.90 -10.46
N GLY A 343 -16.97 -2.78 -11.42
CA GLY A 343 -16.89 -3.65 -12.61
C GLY A 343 -17.27 -2.95 -13.91
N GLN A 344 -16.79 -3.51 -15.03
CA GLN A 344 -17.19 -3.10 -16.38
C GLN A 344 -18.58 -3.61 -16.77
N ASP A 345 -19.13 -4.56 -16.02
CA ASP A 345 -20.45 -5.14 -16.18
C ASP A 345 -21.21 -5.23 -14.82
N GLY A 346 -22.38 -5.88 -14.85
CA GLY A 346 -23.19 -6.10 -13.66
C GLY A 346 -23.98 -4.87 -13.16
N PRO A 347 -24.67 -5.01 -12.00
CA PRO A 347 -25.60 -4.00 -11.50
C PRO A 347 -24.90 -2.70 -11.05
N GLY A 348 -23.63 -2.78 -10.63
CA GLY A 348 -22.84 -1.64 -10.16
C GLY A 348 -22.17 -0.84 -11.27
N ARG A 349 -22.19 -1.32 -12.52
CA ARG A 349 -21.48 -0.76 -13.67
C ARG A 349 -21.64 0.76 -13.85
N ALA A 350 -22.86 1.28 -13.63
CA ALA A 350 -23.19 2.67 -13.88
C ALA A 350 -22.97 3.59 -12.66
N TRP A 351 -22.53 3.04 -11.51
CA TRP A 351 -22.39 3.81 -10.28
C TRP A 351 -21.07 4.59 -10.28
N ALA A 352 -21.15 5.86 -9.90
CA ALA A 352 -19.97 6.66 -9.62
C ALA A 352 -19.25 6.11 -8.39
N ALA A 353 -17.92 6.08 -8.44
CA ALA A 353 -17.10 5.53 -7.38
C ALA A 353 -15.98 6.50 -7.02
N TYR A 354 -15.89 6.78 -5.74
CA TYR A 354 -14.72 7.35 -5.07
C TYR A 354 -14.42 6.49 -3.86
N ASP A 355 -13.20 6.58 -3.37
CA ASP A 355 -12.70 5.79 -2.25
C ASP A 355 -13.70 5.65 -1.10
N LEU A 356 -14.22 6.77 -0.58
CA LEU A 356 -15.18 6.78 0.54
C LEU A 356 -16.42 5.92 0.27
N VAL A 357 -17.00 6.03 -0.92
CA VAL A 357 -18.19 5.26 -1.31
C VAL A 357 -17.86 3.78 -1.33
N VAL A 358 -16.72 3.42 -1.93
CA VAL A 358 -16.33 2.02 -2.08
C VAL A 358 -15.90 1.41 -0.74
N GLN A 359 -15.22 2.14 0.15
CA GLN A 359 -14.93 1.68 1.51
C GLN A 359 -16.21 1.40 2.30
N GLY A 360 -17.21 2.28 2.19
CA GLY A 360 -18.50 2.11 2.85
C GLY A 360 -19.25 0.87 2.35
N MET A 361 -19.28 0.68 1.03
CA MET A 361 -19.94 -0.46 0.41
C MET A 361 -19.17 -1.77 0.57
N GLY A 362 -17.84 -1.71 0.64
CA GLY A 362 -16.95 -2.87 0.78
C GLY A 362 -16.87 -3.46 2.19
N GLY A 363 -17.55 -2.85 3.16
CA GLY A 363 -17.66 -3.35 4.52
C GLY A 363 -16.51 -3.00 5.46
N ILE A 364 -15.41 -2.39 4.97
CA ILE A 364 -14.27 -2.08 5.85
C ILE A 364 -14.63 -1.01 6.91
N MET A 365 -15.50 -0.06 6.55
CA MET A 365 -15.94 0.99 7.48
C MET A 365 -16.76 0.43 8.65
N SER A 366 -17.50 -0.66 8.47
CA SER A 366 -18.26 -1.29 9.56
C SER A 366 -17.38 -2.01 10.58
N LEU A 367 -16.12 -2.25 10.23
CA LEU A 367 -15.11 -2.91 11.07
C LEU A 367 -14.12 -1.92 11.69
N THR A 368 -14.09 -0.68 11.20
CA THR A 368 -13.09 0.33 11.57
C THR A 368 -13.67 1.30 12.59
N GLY A 369 -12.97 1.49 13.71
CA GLY A 369 -13.34 2.43 14.76
C GLY A 369 -13.43 1.80 16.15
N GLU A 370 -13.86 2.60 17.12
CA GLU A 370 -14.07 2.16 18.50
C GLU A 370 -15.45 1.50 18.67
N PRO A 371 -15.59 0.50 19.55
CA PRO A 371 -16.89 -0.08 19.87
C PRO A 371 -17.93 0.96 20.26
N GLY A 372 -19.14 0.85 19.71
CA GLY A 372 -20.26 1.76 20.02
C GLY A 372 -20.14 3.17 19.42
N ARG A 373 -19.16 3.41 18.53
CA ARG A 373 -19.07 4.65 17.74
C ARG A 373 -19.60 4.44 16.32
N GLU A 374 -19.82 5.56 15.64
CA GLU A 374 -20.20 5.56 14.22
C GLU A 374 -19.07 4.97 13.34
N PRO A 375 -19.41 4.34 12.20
CA PRO A 375 -18.43 3.87 11.23
C PRO A 375 -17.51 5.00 10.75
N VAL A 376 -16.22 4.69 10.61
CA VAL A 376 -15.22 5.63 10.09
C VAL A 376 -14.42 5.00 8.95
N MET A 377 -13.97 5.84 8.01
CA MET A 377 -13.09 5.39 6.93
C MET A 377 -11.67 5.13 7.44
N VAL A 378 -10.93 4.29 6.73
CA VAL A 378 -9.48 4.16 6.92
C VAL A 378 -8.81 5.48 6.55
N GLY A 379 -7.79 5.89 7.30
CA GLY A 379 -7.14 7.21 7.18
C GLY A 379 -6.33 7.45 5.89
N VAL A 380 -6.37 6.53 4.94
CA VAL A 380 -5.79 6.69 3.58
C VAL A 380 -6.85 6.25 2.56
N PRO A 381 -6.77 6.70 1.29
CA PRO A 381 -7.67 6.25 0.22
C PRO A 381 -7.46 4.77 -0.14
N GLN A 382 -7.92 3.90 0.75
CA GLN A 382 -7.53 2.50 0.78
C GLN A 382 -8.15 1.70 -0.37
N ALA A 383 -9.40 1.98 -0.75
CA ALA A 383 -10.06 1.32 -1.87
C ALA A 383 -9.41 1.68 -3.21
N ASP A 384 -9.00 2.94 -3.39
CA ASP A 384 -8.22 3.36 -4.56
C ASP A 384 -6.88 2.63 -4.63
N MET A 385 -6.09 2.71 -3.56
CA MET A 385 -4.74 2.12 -3.52
C MET A 385 -4.79 0.60 -3.73
N VAL A 386 -5.73 -0.09 -3.09
CA VAL A 386 -5.83 -1.55 -3.20
C VAL A 386 -6.39 -1.99 -4.54
N GLY A 387 -7.36 -1.26 -5.12
CA GLY A 387 -7.76 -1.47 -6.51
C GLY A 387 -6.57 -1.35 -7.47
N GLY A 388 -5.75 -0.31 -7.30
CA GLY A 388 -4.52 -0.11 -8.08
C GLY A 388 -3.47 -1.20 -7.87
N MET A 389 -3.28 -1.67 -6.64
CA MET A 389 -2.34 -2.76 -6.32
C MET A 389 -2.75 -4.09 -6.96
N PHE A 390 -4.03 -4.46 -6.88
CA PHE A 390 -4.53 -5.68 -7.53
C PHE A 390 -4.46 -5.56 -9.06
N ALA A 391 -4.75 -4.38 -9.62
CA ALA A 391 -4.57 -4.12 -11.04
C ALA A 391 -3.11 -4.30 -11.48
N ALA A 392 -2.16 -3.73 -10.75
CA ALA A 392 -0.72 -3.88 -11.05
C ALA A 392 -0.28 -5.35 -10.99
N PHE A 393 -0.72 -6.09 -9.97
CA PHE A 393 -0.46 -7.52 -9.85
C PHE A 393 -1.04 -8.31 -11.04
N ALA A 394 -2.29 -8.03 -11.41
CA ALA A 394 -2.97 -8.68 -12.53
C ALA A 394 -2.27 -8.38 -13.87
N ILE A 395 -1.79 -7.15 -14.07
CA ILE A 395 -1.01 -6.76 -15.26
C ILE A 395 0.27 -7.57 -15.35
N VAL A 396 1.04 -7.68 -14.26
CA VAL A 396 2.28 -8.49 -14.24
C VAL A 396 1.98 -9.96 -14.51
N ALA A 397 0.91 -10.52 -13.92
CA ALA A 397 0.49 -11.89 -14.19
C ALA A 397 0.07 -12.10 -15.67
N ALA A 398 -0.61 -11.12 -16.27
CA ALA A 398 -1.02 -11.14 -17.66
C ALA A 398 0.17 -11.03 -18.63
N LEU A 399 1.15 -10.18 -18.31
CA LEU A 399 2.41 -10.08 -19.07
C LEU A 399 3.19 -11.40 -19.01
N GLU A 400 3.22 -12.06 -17.86
CA GLU A 400 3.84 -13.38 -17.72
C GLU A 400 3.08 -14.46 -18.50
N ALA A 401 1.75 -14.44 -18.50
CA ALA A 401 0.96 -15.33 -19.36
C ALA A 401 1.25 -15.08 -20.85
N ARG A 402 1.36 -13.82 -21.26
CA ARG A 402 1.68 -13.40 -22.63
C ARG A 402 3.01 -13.95 -23.13
N HIS A 403 4.02 -14.16 -22.27
CA HIS A 403 5.27 -14.81 -22.69
C HIS A 403 5.05 -16.24 -23.20
N ARG A 404 4.04 -16.94 -22.68
CA ARG A 404 3.70 -18.31 -23.10
C ARG A 404 2.70 -18.35 -24.24
N THR A 405 1.69 -17.47 -24.23
CA THR A 405 0.60 -17.49 -25.21
C THR A 405 0.90 -16.65 -26.45
N GLY A 406 1.79 -15.68 -26.33
CA GLY A 406 2.01 -14.65 -27.35
C GLY A 406 0.91 -13.57 -27.41
N GLU A 407 -0.16 -13.70 -26.64
CA GLU A 407 -1.32 -12.79 -26.64
C GLU A 407 -1.52 -12.12 -25.28
N GLY A 408 -1.96 -10.86 -25.31
CA GLY A 408 -2.44 -10.16 -24.12
C GLY A 408 -3.90 -10.52 -23.80
N GLN A 409 -4.45 -9.88 -22.77
CA GLN A 409 -5.82 -10.10 -22.32
C GLN A 409 -6.42 -8.84 -21.68
N VAL A 410 -7.74 -8.85 -21.52
CA VAL A 410 -8.48 -7.79 -20.85
C VAL A 410 -8.58 -8.12 -19.35
N ILE A 411 -8.33 -7.14 -18.50
CA ILE A 411 -8.42 -7.20 -17.05
C ILE A 411 -9.52 -6.23 -16.61
N ASP A 412 -10.52 -6.74 -15.90
CA ASP A 412 -11.46 -5.92 -15.13
C ASP A 412 -11.06 -5.94 -13.66
N ALA A 413 -10.38 -4.88 -13.22
CA ALA A 413 -9.98 -4.69 -11.83
C ALA A 413 -10.99 -3.79 -11.12
N THR A 414 -11.52 -4.27 -9.99
CA THR A 414 -12.57 -3.55 -9.26
C THR A 414 -12.08 -3.11 -7.88
N MET A 415 -12.37 -1.86 -7.53
CA MET A 415 -12.11 -1.34 -6.18
C MET A 415 -12.90 -2.13 -5.13
N ILE A 416 -14.18 -2.46 -5.42
CA ILE A 416 -15.01 -3.25 -4.51
C ILE A 416 -14.48 -4.67 -4.33
N GLY A 417 -13.98 -5.32 -5.38
CA GLY A 417 -13.35 -6.65 -5.28
C GLY A 417 -12.11 -6.61 -4.39
N GLY A 418 -11.30 -5.55 -4.51
CA GLY A 418 -10.18 -5.28 -3.63
C GLY A 418 -10.60 -5.12 -2.16
N GLN A 419 -11.68 -4.39 -1.88
CA GLN A 419 -12.22 -4.25 -0.52
C GLN A 419 -12.69 -5.57 0.07
N VAL A 420 -13.48 -6.34 -0.70
CA VAL A 420 -14.02 -7.62 -0.26
C VAL A 420 -12.90 -8.62 0.03
N ALA A 421 -11.83 -8.63 -0.80
CA ALA A 421 -10.66 -9.48 -0.57
C ALA A 421 -9.98 -9.21 0.78
N LEU A 422 -9.93 -7.95 1.23
CA LEU A 422 -9.31 -7.59 2.51
C LEU A 422 -10.12 -7.99 3.74
N LEU A 423 -11.43 -8.21 3.61
CA LEU A 423 -12.25 -8.69 4.73
C LEU A 423 -11.71 -10.02 5.27
N SER A 424 -11.09 -10.85 4.42
CA SER A 424 -10.25 -11.99 4.79
C SER A 424 -10.82 -12.80 5.98
N ARG A 425 -10.17 -12.75 7.15
CA ARG A 425 -10.59 -13.43 8.37
C ARG A 425 -11.98 -13.03 8.86
N GLN A 426 -12.39 -11.77 8.71
CA GLN A 426 -13.71 -11.30 9.15
C GLN A 426 -14.82 -11.86 8.27
N ALA A 427 -14.59 -11.94 6.95
CA ALA A 427 -15.48 -12.67 6.06
C ALA A 427 -15.56 -14.16 6.43
N ALA A 428 -14.42 -14.80 6.71
CA ALA A 428 -14.40 -16.21 7.13
C ALA A 428 -15.18 -16.45 8.43
N ARG A 429 -15.08 -15.55 9.42
CA ARG A 429 -15.88 -15.60 10.65
C ARG A 429 -17.38 -15.50 10.35
N TYR A 430 -17.77 -14.51 9.56
CA TYR A 430 -19.16 -14.34 9.15
C TYR A 430 -19.69 -15.57 8.38
N PHE A 431 -18.90 -16.14 7.48
CA PHE A 431 -19.31 -17.36 6.75
C PHE A 431 -19.39 -18.61 7.63
N ALA A 432 -18.65 -18.64 8.75
CA ALA A 432 -18.65 -19.79 9.65
C ALA A 432 -19.91 -19.88 10.52
N ASP A 433 -20.43 -18.75 11.02
CA ASP A 433 -21.55 -18.75 11.98
C ASP A 433 -22.62 -17.67 11.76
N GLY A 434 -22.49 -16.83 10.73
CA GLY A 434 -23.43 -15.75 10.41
C GLY A 434 -23.29 -14.51 11.31
N THR A 435 -22.33 -14.50 12.24
CA THR A 435 -22.13 -13.36 13.14
C THR A 435 -21.49 -12.20 12.39
N VAL A 436 -22.21 -11.08 12.32
CA VAL A 436 -21.68 -9.84 11.72
C VAL A 436 -20.65 -9.23 12.67
N PRO A 437 -19.36 -9.13 12.27
CA PRO A 437 -18.33 -8.53 13.12
C PRO A 437 -18.60 -7.04 13.32
N ARG A 438 -18.14 -6.50 14.45
CA ARG A 438 -18.30 -5.10 14.84
C ARG A 438 -16.92 -4.45 15.02
N PRO A 439 -16.83 -3.12 15.07
CA PRO A 439 -15.58 -2.46 15.40
C PRO A 439 -15.09 -2.93 16.78
N GLU A 440 -13.86 -3.43 16.84
CA GLU A 440 -13.22 -3.95 18.07
C GLU A 440 -12.24 -2.91 18.67
N GLY A 441 -12.01 -1.76 18.02
CA GLY A 441 -10.94 -0.84 18.38
C GLY A 441 -9.55 -1.44 18.15
N ASN A 442 -8.56 -1.02 18.95
CA ASN A 442 -7.18 -1.50 18.83
C ASN A 442 -6.89 -2.69 19.77
N MET A 443 -7.71 -3.74 19.73
CA MET A 443 -7.47 -4.97 20.50
C MET A 443 -7.74 -6.23 19.69
N HIS A 444 -7.06 -7.32 20.03
CA HIS A 444 -7.36 -8.64 19.47
C HIS A 444 -8.36 -9.38 20.36
N ALA A 445 -9.50 -9.83 19.82
CA ALA A 445 -10.54 -10.52 20.58
C ALA A 445 -10.04 -11.76 21.36
N SER A 446 -9.14 -12.54 20.77
CA SER A 446 -8.75 -13.88 21.29
C SER A 446 -7.36 -13.96 21.93
N ILE A 447 -6.63 -12.85 22.03
CA ILE A 447 -5.24 -12.84 22.54
C ILE A 447 -5.09 -11.67 23.51
N VAL A 448 -4.62 -11.93 24.73
CA VAL A 448 -4.45 -10.91 25.77
C VAL A 448 -3.08 -11.07 26.48
N PRO A 449 -2.29 -9.98 26.62
CA PRO A 449 -2.48 -8.66 26.01
C PRO A 449 -2.07 -8.64 24.52
N TYR A 450 -2.94 -8.11 23.67
CA TYR A 450 -2.63 -7.75 22.29
C TYR A 450 -3.49 -6.52 21.97
N GLN A 451 -2.96 -5.34 22.26
CA GLN A 451 -3.71 -4.09 22.17
C GLN A 451 -2.82 -2.86 22.29
N THR A 452 -3.43 -1.69 22.09
CA THR A 452 -2.87 -0.40 22.45
C THR A 452 -2.99 -0.12 23.95
N PHE A 453 -1.95 0.45 24.53
CA PHE A 453 -1.88 0.96 25.90
C PHE A 453 -1.46 2.44 25.89
N ARG A 454 -1.96 3.24 26.84
CA ARG A 454 -1.57 4.64 27.00
C ARG A 454 -0.31 4.73 27.86
N ALA A 455 0.75 5.30 27.29
CA ALA A 455 1.96 5.71 28.00
C ALA A 455 1.81 7.15 28.52
N ALA A 456 2.78 7.64 29.29
CA ALA A 456 2.74 8.98 29.90
C ALA A 456 2.63 10.12 28.87
N ASP A 457 3.16 9.93 27.66
CA ASP A 457 3.29 10.94 26.59
C ASP A 457 2.78 10.43 25.22
N GLY A 458 1.99 9.35 25.18
CA GLY A 458 1.47 8.82 23.92
C GLY A 458 0.88 7.41 24.05
N PHE A 459 0.97 6.63 22.98
CA PHE A 459 0.42 5.28 22.92
C PHE A 459 1.45 4.27 22.40
N VAL A 460 1.40 3.05 22.95
CA VAL A 460 2.19 1.91 22.51
C VAL A 460 1.30 0.74 22.16
N ASN A 461 1.61 0.04 21.07
CA ASN A 461 1.06 -1.27 20.77
C ASN A 461 1.93 -2.33 21.43
N VAL A 462 1.30 -3.28 22.12
CA VAL A 462 1.97 -4.41 22.78
C VAL A 462 1.30 -5.69 22.34
N CYS A 463 2.09 -6.67 21.87
CA CYS A 463 1.58 -7.95 21.38
C CYS A 463 2.23 -9.13 22.10
N CYS A 464 1.49 -9.76 23.01
CA CYS A 464 1.87 -11.01 23.68
C CYS A 464 1.04 -12.18 23.14
N ALA A 465 1.48 -12.75 22.02
CA ALA A 465 0.78 -13.85 21.34
C ALA A 465 0.86 -15.22 22.06
N ASN A 466 1.64 -15.34 23.13
CA ASN A 466 1.80 -16.59 23.89
C ASN A 466 2.22 -16.31 25.35
N ASN A 467 2.21 -17.36 26.18
CA ASN A 467 2.53 -17.25 27.62
C ASN A 467 3.97 -16.79 27.90
N ALA A 468 4.95 -17.19 27.07
CA ALA A 468 6.34 -16.76 27.23
C ALA A 468 6.49 -15.24 27.02
N LEU A 469 5.76 -14.67 26.06
CA LEU A 469 5.73 -13.22 25.84
C LEU A 469 5.03 -12.49 26.99
N PHE A 470 3.99 -13.08 27.59
CA PHE A 470 3.35 -12.51 28.77
C PHE A 470 4.30 -12.50 29.98
N GLU A 471 5.01 -13.60 30.23
CA GLU A 471 6.01 -13.68 31.29
C GLU A 471 7.11 -12.60 31.14
N ARG A 472 7.65 -12.46 29.92
CA ARG A 472 8.66 -11.44 29.60
C ARG A 472 8.13 -10.02 29.82
N LEU A 473 6.89 -9.75 29.43
CA LEU A 473 6.24 -8.46 29.68
C LEU A 473 6.15 -8.16 31.17
N CYS A 474 5.67 -9.13 31.96
CA CYS A 474 5.53 -8.96 33.41
C CYS A 474 6.87 -8.62 34.06
N ARG A 475 7.92 -9.39 33.75
CA ARG A 475 9.28 -9.15 34.27
C ARG A 475 9.85 -7.81 33.81
N ALA A 476 9.64 -7.41 32.56
CA ALA A 476 10.19 -6.16 32.02
C ALA A 476 9.55 -4.89 32.61
N LEU A 477 8.29 -5.00 33.04
CA LEU A 477 7.49 -3.91 33.58
C LEU A 477 7.33 -3.95 35.10
N ASP A 478 8.02 -4.85 35.79
CA ASP A 478 7.95 -5.02 37.25
C ASP A 478 6.51 -5.39 37.72
N LEU A 479 5.89 -6.35 37.02
CA LEU A 479 4.53 -6.86 37.21
C LEU A 479 4.51 -8.38 37.45
N GLU A 480 5.52 -8.92 38.12
CA GLU A 480 5.65 -10.35 38.40
C GLU A 480 4.53 -10.91 39.27
N ASP A 481 3.85 -10.07 40.06
CA ASP A 481 2.67 -10.47 40.84
C ASP A 481 1.53 -10.99 39.94
N LEU A 482 1.46 -10.52 38.68
CA LEU A 482 0.49 -11.03 37.70
C LEU A 482 0.79 -12.47 37.26
N LEU A 483 2.03 -12.95 37.43
CA LEU A 483 2.41 -14.33 37.10
C LEU A 483 1.99 -15.32 38.19
N GLU A 484 1.78 -14.84 39.42
CA GLU A 484 1.34 -15.65 40.55
C GLU A 484 -0.19 -15.75 40.63
N ASP A 485 -0.91 -14.87 39.93
CA ASP A 485 -2.37 -14.89 39.86
C ASP A 485 -2.87 -15.97 38.89
N SER A 486 -3.54 -16.98 39.44
CA SER A 486 -4.07 -18.13 38.67
C SER A 486 -5.07 -17.72 37.58
N ARG A 487 -5.67 -16.53 37.66
CA ARG A 487 -6.54 -15.98 36.61
C ARG A 487 -5.78 -15.66 35.32
N PHE A 488 -4.46 -15.50 35.36
CA PHE A 488 -3.63 -15.07 34.24
C PHE A 488 -2.66 -16.13 33.72
N ALA A 489 -2.76 -17.37 34.24
CA ALA A 489 -1.85 -18.48 33.97
C ALA A 489 -1.69 -18.84 32.48
N ASP A 490 -2.76 -18.71 31.69
CA ASP A 490 -2.76 -18.99 30.26
C ASP A 490 -3.62 -17.99 29.46
N ASN A 491 -3.51 -18.02 28.13
CA ASN A 491 -4.23 -17.07 27.28
C ASN A 491 -5.76 -17.18 27.40
N PRO A 492 -6.41 -18.37 27.36
CA PRO A 492 -7.84 -18.49 27.62
C PRO A 492 -8.28 -17.84 28.93
N SER A 493 -7.51 -18.05 30.00
CA SER A 493 -7.78 -17.45 31.31
C SER A 493 -7.61 -15.92 31.26
N ARG A 494 -6.55 -15.41 30.62
CA ARG A 494 -6.36 -13.96 30.39
C ARG A 494 -7.46 -13.32 29.53
N VAL A 495 -7.99 -14.04 28.53
CA VAL A 495 -9.12 -13.58 27.72
C VAL A 495 -10.38 -13.48 28.58
N LYS A 496 -10.68 -14.51 29.38
CA LYS A 496 -11.82 -14.53 30.31
C LYS A 496 -11.73 -13.44 31.37
N HIS A 497 -10.51 -13.10 31.81
CA HIS A 497 -10.25 -12.14 32.88
C HIS A 497 -9.62 -10.83 32.36
N ARG A 498 -9.86 -10.47 31.09
CA ARG A 498 -9.31 -9.27 30.43
C ARG A 498 -9.52 -8.01 31.26
N ASP A 499 -10.75 -7.80 31.73
CA ASP A 499 -11.14 -6.60 32.47
C ASP A 499 -10.44 -6.47 33.83
N ALA A 500 -9.90 -7.57 34.37
CA ALA A 500 -9.07 -7.55 35.57
C ALA A 500 -7.58 -7.37 35.26
N LEU A 501 -7.09 -7.93 34.15
CA LEU A 501 -5.68 -7.90 33.77
C LEU A 501 -5.26 -6.57 33.14
N VAL A 502 -5.99 -6.13 32.11
CA VAL A 502 -5.59 -5.01 31.25
C VAL A 502 -5.40 -3.71 32.05
N PRO A 503 -6.30 -3.32 32.99
CA PRO A 503 -6.11 -2.11 33.78
C PRO A 503 -4.83 -2.12 34.63
N ARG A 504 -4.37 -3.29 35.08
CA ARG A 504 -3.12 -3.41 35.86
C ARG A 504 -1.90 -3.14 34.98
N ILE A 505 -1.88 -3.67 33.76
CA ILE A 505 -0.82 -3.42 32.77
C ILE A 505 -0.85 -1.95 32.33
N GLU A 506 -2.04 -1.41 32.00
CA GLU A 506 -2.25 -0.02 31.61
C GLU A 506 -1.77 0.95 32.70
N ALA A 507 -2.11 0.70 33.98
CA ALA A 507 -1.68 1.53 35.09
C ALA A 507 -0.15 1.61 35.17
N ARG A 508 0.57 0.51 34.90
CA ARG A 508 2.03 0.52 34.88
C ARG A 508 2.58 1.25 33.66
N ILE A 509 2.08 0.96 32.46
CA ILE A 509 2.53 1.59 31.21
C ILE A 509 2.30 3.11 31.26
N ALA A 510 1.19 3.57 31.82
CA ALA A 510 0.86 4.99 31.95
C ALA A 510 1.85 5.78 32.82
N THR A 511 2.66 5.12 33.68
CA THR A 511 3.70 5.77 34.49
C THR A 511 5.01 5.99 33.73
N LEU A 512 5.16 5.43 32.53
CA LEU A 512 6.40 5.44 31.77
C LEU A 512 6.22 6.22 30.47
N PRO A 513 7.22 7.00 30.01
CA PRO A 513 7.23 7.54 28.66
C PRO A 513 7.21 6.42 27.62
N LYS A 514 6.57 6.68 26.47
CA LYS A 514 6.43 5.77 25.32
C LYS A 514 7.75 5.12 24.94
N ALA A 515 8.82 5.91 24.86
CA ALA A 515 10.17 5.44 24.51
C ALA A 515 10.73 4.43 25.53
N GLU A 516 10.49 4.64 26.82
CA GLU A 516 10.97 3.76 27.89
C GLU A 516 10.22 2.43 27.89
N VAL A 517 8.91 2.44 27.64
CA VAL A 517 8.10 1.22 27.48
C VAL A 517 8.61 0.40 26.29
N VAL A 518 8.82 1.04 25.14
CA VAL A 518 9.36 0.41 23.93
C VAL A 518 10.74 -0.19 24.21
N ARG A 519 11.63 0.56 24.88
CA ARG A 519 12.98 0.08 25.22
C ARG A 519 12.94 -1.16 26.10
N LYS A 520 12.25 -1.10 27.25
CA LYS A 520 12.13 -2.21 28.21
C LYS A 520 11.56 -3.48 27.56
N LEU A 521 10.46 -3.34 26.81
CA LEU A 521 9.80 -4.48 26.17
C LEU A 521 10.62 -5.04 25.00
N ARG A 522 11.30 -4.20 24.22
CA ARG A 522 12.19 -4.66 23.14
C ARG A 522 13.41 -5.41 23.67
N GLU A 523 14.05 -4.91 24.73
CA GLU A 523 15.17 -5.60 25.42
C GLU A 523 14.73 -6.98 25.96
N ALA A 524 13.47 -7.09 26.41
CA ALA A 524 12.88 -8.35 26.85
C ALA A 524 12.39 -9.26 25.71
N ASN A 525 12.59 -8.89 24.44
CA ASN A 525 12.07 -9.60 23.27
C ASN A 525 10.54 -9.76 23.28
N VAL A 526 9.82 -8.71 23.67
CA VAL A 526 8.36 -8.57 23.56
C VAL A 526 8.05 -7.66 22.37
N PRO A 527 7.21 -8.10 21.40
CA PRO A 527 6.78 -7.25 20.30
C PRO A 527 6.07 -5.99 20.81
N VAL A 528 6.64 -4.85 20.49
CA VAL A 528 6.19 -3.52 20.93
C VAL A 528 6.50 -2.48 19.86
N GLY A 529 5.63 -1.49 19.71
CA GLY A 529 5.91 -0.33 18.86
C GLY A 529 5.08 0.88 19.28
N PRO A 530 5.61 2.11 19.14
CA PRO A 530 4.83 3.32 19.37
C PRO A 530 3.76 3.50 18.28
N ILE A 531 2.59 4.03 18.64
CA ILE A 531 1.72 4.66 17.64
C ILE A 531 2.40 5.98 17.28
N SER A 532 2.82 6.09 16.01
CA SER A 532 3.67 7.17 15.52
C SER A 532 2.87 8.16 14.68
N ASP A 533 3.11 9.46 14.86
CA ASP A 533 2.67 10.44 13.88
C ASP A 533 3.55 10.40 12.61
N LEU A 534 3.20 11.18 11.57
CA LEU A 534 3.97 11.18 10.32
C LEU A 534 5.41 11.70 10.49
N ARG A 535 5.66 12.61 11.45
CA ARG A 535 7.03 13.09 11.73
C ARG A 535 7.87 11.96 12.32
N GLU A 536 7.30 11.21 13.25
CA GLU A 536 7.94 10.04 13.87
C GLU A 536 8.18 8.94 12.82
N VAL A 537 7.19 8.61 11.98
CA VAL A 537 7.34 7.62 10.89
C VAL A 537 8.49 7.98 9.96
N PHE A 538 8.52 9.20 9.43
CA PHE A 538 9.57 9.62 8.48
C PHE A 538 10.91 9.96 9.15
N SER A 539 10.96 9.93 10.49
CA SER A 539 12.20 9.99 11.26
C SER A 539 12.70 8.64 11.78
N ASP A 540 11.91 7.58 11.63
CA ASP A 540 12.24 6.25 12.10
C ASP A 540 13.46 5.66 11.36
N PRO A 541 14.46 5.13 12.08
CA PRO A 541 15.66 4.55 11.48
C PRO A 541 15.37 3.36 10.56
N VAL A 542 14.35 2.55 10.82
CA VAL A 542 13.95 1.42 9.97
C VAL A 542 13.37 1.94 8.67
N VAL A 543 12.45 2.91 8.72
CA VAL A 543 11.83 3.52 7.52
C VAL A 543 12.90 4.11 6.59
N ARG A 544 13.88 4.80 7.17
CA ARG A 544 15.00 5.39 6.42
C ARG A 544 16.01 4.36 5.93
N HIS A 545 16.37 3.36 6.74
CA HIS A 545 17.19 2.22 6.33
C HIS A 545 16.58 1.46 5.16
N LEU A 546 15.26 1.31 5.16
CA LEU A 546 14.50 0.69 4.08
C LEU A 546 14.34 1.58 2.84
N GLY A 547 14.80 2.84 2.88
CA GLY A 547 14.71 3.75 1.74
C GLY A 547 13.26 4.12 1.40
N LEU A 548 12.35 4.09 2.38
CA LEU A 548 10.92 4.33 2.16
C LEU A 548 10.56 5.83 2.04
N ILE A 549 11.57 6.68 1.84
CA ILE A 549 11.42 8.10 1.56
C ILE A 549 12.17 8.38 0.26
N ALA A 550 11.43 8.67 -0.80
CA ALA A 550 12.00 9.19 -2.03
C ALA A 550 12.22 10.70 -1.90
N GLU A 551 13.42 11.16 -2.26
CA GLU A 551 13.73 12.57 -2.42
C GLU A 551 13.89 12.87 -3.91
N VAL A 552 13.11 13.81 -4.43
CA VAL A 552 13.00 14.04 -5.88
C VAL A 552 13.16 15.53 -6.16
N ASP A 553 14.06 15.86 -7.09
CA ASP A 553 14.21 17.22 -7.60
C ASP A 553 13.21 17.46 -8.73
N HIS A 554 12.36 18.48 -8.56
CA HIS A 554 11.33 18.84 -9.53
C HIS A 554 11.51 20.30 -10.00
N PRO A 555 11.34 20.60 -11.31
CA PRO A 555 11.64 21.92 -11.88
C PRO A 555 10.87 23.08 -11.23
N VAL A 556 9.62 22.86 -10.83
CA VAL A 556 8.78 23.87 -10.15
C VAL A 556 8.79 23.72 -8.61
N ALA A 557 8.44 22.55 -8.09
CA ALA A 557 8.37 22.30 -6.64
C ALA A 557 9.74 22.37 -5.92
N GLY A 558 10.86 22.27 -6.64
CA GLY A 558 12.18 22.06 -6.06
C GLY A 558 12.32 20.64 -5.51
N ARG A 559 13.24 20.44 -4.57
CA ARG A 559 13.42 19.15 -3.89
C ARG A 559 12.24 18.87 -2.97
N PHE A 560 11.56 17.75 -3.16
CA PHE A 560 10.44 17.32 -2.33
C PHE A 560 10.59 15.86 -1.89
N LYS A 561 9.78 15.46 -0.88
CA LYS A 561 9.73 14.09 -0.33
C LYS A 561 8.43 13.41 -0.70
N ALA A 562 8.49 12.12 -1.02
CA ALA A 562 7.34 11.25 -1.21
C ALA A 562 7.60 9.85 -0.63
N PRO A 563 6.56 9.02 -0.39
CA PRO A 563 6.76 7.61 -0.07
C PRO A 563 7.61 6.92 -1.14
N GLY A 564 8.64 6.19 -0.68
CA GLY A 564 9.54 5.42 -1.53
C GLY A 564 8.92 4.13 -2.06
N ILE A 565 9.76 3.28 -2.66
CA ILE A 565 9.34 1.99 -3.22
C ILE A 565 9.34 0.94 -2.09
N PRO A 566 8.21 0.32 -1.75
CA PRO A 566 8.10 -0.52 -0.54
C PRO A 566 8.71 -1.91 -0.69
N VAL A 567 9.07 -2.34 -1.90
CA VAL A 567 9.61 -3.68 -2.19
C VAL A 567 10.98 -3.59 -2.83
N ARG A 568 11.94 -4.36 -2.31
CA ARG A 568 13.30 -4.49 -2.86
C ARG A 568 13.43 -5.81 -3.61
N LEU A 569 13.71 -5.74 -4.90
CA LEU A 569 14.10 -6.89 -5.71
C LEU A 569 15.63 -6.97 -5.72
N SER A 570 16.20 -8.14 -5.43
CA SER A 570 17.65 -8.28 -5.27
C SER A 570 18.44 -8.16 -6.58
N GLY A 571 17.87 -8.59 -7.70
CA GLY A 571 18.53 -8.56 -9.02
C GLY A 571 18.07 -7.42 -9.93
N THR A 572 16.88 -6.88 -9.71
CA THR A 572 16.25 -5.85 -10.55
C THR A 572 15.54 -4.81 -9.67
N PRO A 573 16.26 -4.12 -8.77
CA PRO A 573 15.65 -3.18 -7.84
C PRO A 573 14.86 -2.10 -8.57
N GLY A 574 13.73 -1.71 -7.99
CA GLY A 574 12.98 -0.55 -8.46
C GLY A 574 13.74 0.75 -8.15
N SER A 575 13.46 1.79 -8.92
CA SER A 575 14.20 3.06 -8.85
C SER A 575 13.31 4.27 -9.12
N VAL A 576 13.63 5.40 -8.49
CA VAL A 576 13.04 6.71 -8.80
C VAL A 576 13.95 7.42 -9.80
N ARG A 577 13.57 7.38 -11.07
CA ARG A 577 14.34 7.84 -12.25
C ARG A 577 13.90 9.22 -12.75
N ARG A 578 12.61 9.54 -12.66
CA ARG A 578 12.05 10.81 -13.14
C ARG A 578 11.14 11.44 -12.10
N TYR A 579 11.15 12.77 -12.06
CA TYR A 579 10.15 13.53 -11.31
C TYR A 579 8.74 13.38 -11.94
N PRO A 580 7.67 13.65 -11.18
CA PRO A 580 6.32 13.73 -11.73
C PRO A 580 6.23 14.80 -12.83
N PRO A 581 5.83 14.46 -14.06
CA PRO A 581 6.02 15.34 -15.21
C PRO A 581 5.14 16.60 -15.17
N LEU A 582 5.64 17.68 -15.75
CA LEU A 582 4.79 18.82 -16.11
C LEU A 582 3.76 18.38 -17.17
N LEU A 583 2.63 19.07 -17.24
CA LEU A 583 1.60 18.75 -18.23
C LEU A 583 2.16 18.90 -19.64
N GLY A 584 2.12 17.83 -20.43
CA GLY A 584 2.58 17.80 -21.81
C GLY A 584 4.10 17.94 -21.98
N GLU A 585 4.88 17.76 -20.92
CA GLU A 585 6.34 17.93 -20.93
C GLU A 585 7.04 17.09 -21.99
N HIS A 586 6.50 15.90 -22.27
CA HIS A 586 7.10 14.92 -23.15
C HIS A 586 6.29 14.73 -24.45
N THR A 587 5.34 15.63 -24.75
CA THR A 587 4.48 15.53 -25.94
C THR A 587 5.32 15.37 -27.21
N ASP A 588 6.27 16.26 -27.47
CA ASP A 588 7.04 16.24 -28.72
C ASP A 588 7.97 15.03 -28.81
N GLU A 589 8.60 14.65 -27.69
CA GLU A 589 9.46 13.45 -27.58
C GLU A 589 8.68 12.18 -27.94
N VAL A 590 7.53 11.97 -27.30
CA VAL A 590 6.74 10.76 -27.49
C VAL A 590 6.08 10.72 -28.87
N LEU A 591 5.61 11.87 -29.38
CA LEU A 591 5.04 11.93 -30.73
C LEU A 591 6.08 11.59 -31.80
N ALA A 592 7.33 12.04 -31.64
CA ALA A 592 8.42 11.65 -32.52
C ALA A 592 8.71 10.13 -32.45
N GLU A 593 8.72 9.52 -31.26
CA GLU A 593 8.91 8.07 -31.10
C GLU A 593 7.84 7.23 -31.80
N ILE A 594 6.60 7.73 -31.86
CA ILE A 594 5.50 7.06 -32.56
C ILE A 594 5.36 7.50 -34.04
N GLY A 595 6.38 8.19 -34.56
CA GLY A 595 6.55 8.44 -35.99
C GLY A 595 5.84 9.69 -36.53
N TYR A 596 5.58 10.69 -35.70
CA TYR A 596 5.21 12.01 -36.18
C TYR A 596 6.47 12.85 -36.46
N SER A 597 6.48 13.54 -37.59
CA SER A 597 7.46 14.57 -37.93
C SER A 597 7.24 15.85 -37.13
N LEU A 598 8.25 16.71 -37.05
CA LEU A 598 8.14 18.02 -36.39
C LEU A 598 7.03 18.89 -37.01
N ASP A 599 6.84 18.80 -38.34
CA ASP A 599 5.79 19.55 -39.04
C ASP A 599 4.40 19.03 -38.70
N GLU A 600 4.23 17.71 -38.59
CA GLU A 600 2.97 17.11 -38.13
C GLU A 600 2.68 17.50 -36.68
N ILE A 601 3.68 17.47 -35.79
CA ILE A 601 3.53 17.89 -34.39
C ILE A 601 3.12 19.37 -34.30
N ALA A 602 3.76 20.25 -35.07
CA ALA A 602 3.39 21.66 -35.13
C ALA A 602 1.94 21.85 -35.61
N LYS A 603 1.51 21.04 -36.59
CA LYS A 603 0.13 21.04 -37.07
C LYS A 603 -0.85 20.56 -36.01
N LEU A 604 -0.57 19.45 -35.32
CA LEU A 604 -1.40 18.92 -34.24
C LEU A 604 -1.67 19.96 -33.16
N ARG A 605 -0.63 20.72 -32.78
CA ARG A 605 -0.74 21.80 -31.79
C ARG A 605 -1.59 22.97 -32.29
N THR A 606 -1.41 23.34 -33.56
CA THR A 606 -2.20 24.42 -34.19
C THR A 606 -3.69 24.05 -34.31
N ASP A 607 -3.96 22.77 -34.57
CA ASP A 607 -5.33 22.24 -34.69
C ASP A 607 -5.98 21.99 -33.32
N GLY A 608 -5.26 22.18 -32.21
CA GLY A 608 -5.76 21.97 -30.84
C GLY A 608 -5.88 20.50 -30.43
N ALA A 609 -5.21 19.59 -31.15
CA ALA A 609 -5.20 18.17 -30.83
C ALA A 609 -4.28 17.83 -29.64
N ILE A 610 -3.26 18.65 -29.39
CA ILE A 610 -2.23 18.46 -28.34
C ILE A 610 -1.93 19.75 -27.59
#